data_AF-A0A090YVU7-F1
#
_entry.id   AF-A0A090YVU7-F1
#
_cell.length_a   1.000
_cell.length_b   1.000
_cell.length_c   1.000
_cell.angle_alpha   90.00
_cell.angle_beta   90.00
_cell.angle_gamma   90.00
#
_symmetry.space_group_name_H-M   'P 1'
#
loop_
_entity.id
_entity.type
_entity.pdbx_description
1 polymer ?
#
loop_
_entity_poly.entity_id
_entity_poly.type
_entity_poly.pdbx_seq_one_letter_code
_entity_poly.pdbx_strand_id
1 'polypeptide(L)'
;MSVIKKIKNHRIVKVACKTIFVLCSHLPAQKKLVVFESFSGKQYSCNPRAIYEYMEQQHLGFQMVWSVNKNYIEQFKEANIPYVKRFSIRWFILMARAQYWVTNSRMPLWLPKPKHTTYVQTWHGTPLKKLAMDMKEVHMPGTTTEKYKENFKREAQNWDYLLSPNAYSTKIFRSAFQFKKDVVEVGYPRNDFLYVNNNCKKIEELKKKTVYL
;
A
#
# COMPACT_ATOMS: atom_id res chain seq x y z
N MET A 1 -15.40 20.87 -28.18
CA MET A 1 -13.95 20.79 -27.84
C MET A 1 -13.64 20.13 -26.46
N SER A 2 -14.53 19.33 -25.85
CA SER A 2 -14.52 19.14 -24.38
C SER A 2 -14.08 17.76 -23.83
N VAL A 3 -14.29 16.64 -24.53
CA VAL A 3 -13.95 15.30 -23.97
C VAL A 3 -12.59 14.79 -24.45
N ILE A 4 -12.31 14.88 -25.75
CA ILE A 4 -11.05 14.42 -26.36
C ILE A 4 -9.85 15.21 -25.83
N LYS A 5 -9.99 16.53 -25.61
CA LYS A 5 -8.92 17.38 -25.04
C LYS A 5 -8.61 17.00 -23.59
N LYS A 6 -9.63 16.64 -22.80
CA LYS A 6 -9.49 16.19 -21.40
C LYS A 6 -8.86 14.79 -21.32
N ILE A 7 -9.21 13.88 -22.23
CA ILE A 7 -8.59 12.55 -22.37
C ILE A 7 -7.13 12.66 -22.85
N LYS A 8 -6.87 13.49 -23.87
CA LYS A 8 -5.50 13.77 -24.35
C LYS A 8 -4.65 14.39 -23.24
N ASN A 9 -5.19 15.38 -22.50
CA ASN A 9 -4.51 15.97 -21.35
C ASN A 9 -4.21 14.92 -20.27
N HIS A 10 -5.16 14.03 -19.95
CA HIS A 10 -4.93 12.99 -18.96
C HIS A 10 -3.84 11.98 -19.42
N ARG A 11 -3.78 11.64 -20.71
CA ARG A 11 -2.73 10.78 -21.27
C ARG A 11 -1.37 11.48 -21.25
N ILE A 12 -1.31 12.74 -21.69
CA ILE A 12 -0.08 13.55 -21.71
C ILE A 12 0.45 13.75 -20.29
N VAL A 13 -0.40 14.14 -19.35
CA VAL A 13 -0.03 14.30 -17.93
C VAL A 13 0.48 12.99 -17.36
N LYS A 14 -0.20 11.86 -17.64
CA LYS A 14 0.26 10.54 -17.19
C LYS A 14 1.63 10.16 -17.76
N VAL A 15 1.88 10.47 -19.04
CA VAL A 15 3.19 10.25 -19.68
C VAL A 15 4.24 11.14 -19.05
N ALA A 16 3.99 12.45 -18.92
CA ALA A 16 4.91 13.40 -18.30
C ALA A 16 5.24 13.00 -16.85
N CYS A 17 4.24 12.67 -16.04
CA CYS A 17 4.44 12.20 -14.67
C CYS A 17 5.24 10.89 -14.62
N LYS A 18 5.00 9.96 -15.54
CA LYS A 18 5.80 8.73 -15.64
C LYS A 18 7.24 9.04 -16.04
N THR A 19 7.47 9.94 -16.99
CA THR A 19 8.81 10.36 -17.40
C THR A 19 9.56 11.03 -16.25
N ILE A 20 8.93 11.99 -15.57
CA ILE A 20 9.49 12.63 -14.37
C ILE A 20 9.84 11.57 -13.32
N PHE A 21 8.92 10.63 -13.05
CA PHE A 21 9.16 9.57 -12.10
C PHE A 21 10.36 8.70 -12.48
N VAL A 22 10.49 8.31 -13.75
CA VAL A 22 11.62 7.50 -14.24
C VAL A 22 12.93 8.29 -14.13
N LEU A 23 12.95 9.57 -14.51
CA LEU A 23 14.13 10.41 -14.35
C LEU A 23 14.53 10.54 -12.87
N CYS A 24 13.55 10.78 -11.99
CA CYS A 24 13.80 10.86 -10.55
C CYS A 24 14.24 9.53 -9.94
N SER A 25 13.89 8.37 -10.52
CA SER A 25 14.27 7.07 -9.99
C SER A 25 15.72 6.68 -10.29
N HIS A 26 16.35 7.39 -11.24
CA HIS A 26 17.79 7.33 -11.50
C HIS A 26 18.61 8.30 -10.64
N LEU A 27 17.97 9.24 -9.92
CA LEU A 27 18.66 10.06 -8.94
C LEU A 27 19.05 9.24 -7.71
N PRO A 28 20.03 9.71 -6.90
CA PRO A 28 20.40 9.04 -5.66
C PRO A 28 19.20 8.79 -4.75
N ALA A 29 19.06 7.53 -4.35
CA ALA A 29 18.06 7.06 -3.41
C ALA A 29 18.18 7.80 -2.08
N GLN A 30 17.05 8.17 -1.49
CA GLN A 30 16.98 8.67 -0.12
C GLN A 30 16.92 7.48 0.84
N LYS A 31 18.10 7.07 1.34
CA LYS A 31 18.31 5.88 2.20
C LYS A 31 17.62 5.92 3.59
N LYS A 32 16.83 6.94 3.87
CA LYS A 32 16.06 7.03 5.12
C LYS A 32 14.62 7.47 4.84
N LEU A 33 14.16 7.43 3.59
CA LEU A 33 12.80 7.78 3.23
C LEU A 33 11.92 6.53 3.13
N VAL A 34 10.83 6.54 3.90
CA VAL A 34 9.76 5.54 3.85
C VAL A 34 8.46 6.22 3.43
N VAL A 35 7.82 5.69 2.39
CA VAL A 35 6.48 6.12 1.98
C VAL A 35 5.46 5.08 2.39
N PHE A 36 4.47 5.52 3.18
CA PHE A 36 3.36 4.69 3.65
C PHE A 36 2.09 4.96 2.84
N GLU A 37 1.29 3.92 2.62
CA GLU A 37 -0.04 4.07 2.02
C GLU A 37 -1.03 3.01 2.50
N SER A 38 -2.22 3.44 2.93
CA SER A 38 -3.33 2.53 3.25
C SER A 38 -4.51 2.74 2.30
N PHE A 39 -5.00 1.64 1.72
CA PHE A 39 -6.17 1.55 0.83
C PHE A 39 -6.19 2.62 -0.27
N SER A 40 -5.10 2.70 -1.02
CA SER A 40 -4.88 3.72 -2.06
C SER A 40 -4.88 5.16 -1.55
N GLY A 41 -4.41 5.37 -0.32
CA GLY A 41 -4.28 6.67 0.33
C GLY A 41 -5.59 7.22 0.90
N LYS A 42 -6.59 6.37 1.13
CA LYS A 42 -7.89 6.80 1.64
C LYS A 42 -7.95 6.90 3.16
N GLN A 43 -7.00 6.29 3.86
CA GLN A 43 -7.08 6.14 5.32
C GLN A 43 -5.69 6.21 5.96
N TYR A 44 -5.66 6.65 7.21
CA TYR A 44 -4.55 6.40 8.14
C TYR A 44 -4.90 5.16 8.99
N SER A 45 -4.58 3.97 8.48
CA SER A 45 -5.09 2.72 9.05
C SER A 45 -4.27 1.47 8.72
N CYS A 46 -4.70 0.34 9.29
CA CYS A 46 -4.26 -1.02 8.95
C CYS A 46 -2.78 -1.28 9.26
N ASN A 47 -2.19 -2.30 8.63
CA ASN A 47 -0.81 -2.70 8.85
C ASN A 47 0.22 -1.57 8.61
N PRO A 48 0.08 -0.73 7.55
CA PRO A 48 1.02 0.37 7.33
C PRO A 48 1.03 1.39 8.48
N ARG A 49 -0.13 1.64 9.11
CA ARG A 49 -0.23 2.52 10.29
C ARG A 49 0.50 1.94 11.49
N ALA A 50 0.26 0.68 11.82
CA ALA A 50 0.93 0.05 12.96
C ALA A 50 2.46 0.03 12.77
N ILE A 51 2.95 -0.22 11.55
CA ILE A 51 4.39 -0.13 11.24
C ILE A 51 4.90 1.31 11.41
N TYR A 52 4.18 2.31 10.88
CA TYR A 52 4.54 3.72 11.02
C TYR A 52 4.66 4.14 12.50
N GLU A 53 3.63 3.83 13.30
CA GLU A 53 3.59 4.21 14.72
C GLU A 53 4.71 3.52 15.51
N TYR A 54 5.00 2.25 15.24
CA TYR A 54 6.14 1.56 15.83
C TYR A 54 7.47 2.23 15.47
N MET A 55 7.69 2.53 14.18
CA MET A 55 8.93 3.18 13.73
C MET A 55 9.12 4.59 14.33
N GLU A 56 8.02 5.33 14.52
CA GLU A 56 8.00 6.65 15.17
C GLU A 56 8.34 6.53 16.65
N GLN A 57 7.68 5.62 17.37
CA GLN A 57 7.91 5.37 18.81
C GLN A 57 9.33 4.90 19.09
N GLN A 58 9.91 4.07 18.21
CA GLN A 58 11.28 3.57 18.36
C GLN A 58 12.34 4.57 17.85
N HIS A 59 11.94 5.76 17.39
CA HIS A 59 12.85 6.82 16.92
C HIS A 59 13.90 6.33 15.92
N LEU A 60 13.51 5.49 14.95
CA LEU A 60 14.45 4.84 14.02
C LEU A 60 15.15 5.82 13.05
N GLY A 61 14.89 7.13 13.16
CA GLY A 61 15.57 8.18 12.40
C GLY A 61 15.22 8.19 10.91
N PHE A 62 14.10 7.58 10.52
CA PHE A 62 13.59 7.61 9.15
C PHE A 62 12.73 8.87 8.92
N GLN A 63 12.89 9.46 7.73
CA GLN A 63 11.89 10.38 7.20
C GLN A 63 10.70 9.55 6.71
N MET A 64 9.56 9.73 7.37
CA MET A 64 8.34 8.96 7.09
C MET A 64 7.28 9.89 6.51
N VAL A 65 6.63 9.47 5.42
CA VAL A 65 5.59 10.28 4.77
C VAL A 65 4.45 9.40 4.26
N TRP A 66 3.22 9.88 4.41
CA TRP A 66 2.04 9.20 3.91
C TRP A 66 1.62 9.66 2.51
N SER A 67 1.38 8.73 1.60
CA SER A 67 0.72 8.96 0.33
C SER A 67 -0.80 9.04 0.54
N VAL A 68 -1.38 10.22 0.35
CA VAL A 68 -2.77 10.49 0.73
C VAL A 68 -3.59 10.99 -0.44
N ASN A 69 -4.75 10.38 -0.67
CA ASN A 69 -5.72 10.84 -1.64
C ASN A 69 -6.27 12.21 -1.22
N LYS A 70 -6.41 13.14 -2.19
CA LYS A 70 -6.82 14.52 -1.93
C LYS A 70 -8.08 14.68 -1.06
N ASN A 71 -9.02 13.74 -1.13
CA ASN A 71 -10.29 13.80 -0.40
C ASN A 71 -10.14 13.44 1.09
N TYR A 72 -8.99 12.90 1.49
CA TYR A 72 -8.74 12.35 2.82
C TYR A 72 -7.55 13.03 3.50
N ILE A 73 -7.15 14.20 3.01
CA ILE A 73 -6.01 14.94 3.55
C ILE A 73 -6.31 15.49 4.96
N GLU A 74 -7.55 15.87 5.24
CA GLU A 74 -7.88 16.62 6.46
C GLU A 74 -7.56 15.83 7.74
N GLN A 75 -7.89 14.53 7.78
CA GLN A 75 -7.53 13.65 8.91
C GLN A 75 -6.01 13.60 9.18
N PHE A 76 -5.16 13.79 8.17
CA PHE A 76 -3.70 13.79 8.34
C PHE A 76 -3.20 15.14 8.85
N LYS A 77 -3.82 16.24 8.44
CA LYS A 77 -3.50 17.57 8.95
C LYS A 77 -3.88 17.70 10.42
N GLU A 78 -5.11 17.31 10.78
CA GLU A 78 -5.62 17.39 12.14
C GLU A 78 -4.78 16.57 13.12
N ALA A 79 -4.31 15.39 12.68
CA ALA A 79 -3.43 14.54 13.47
C ALA A 79 -1.93 14.91 13.38
N ASN A 80 -1.59 16.00 12.67
CA ASN A 80 -0.21 16.43 12.40
C ASN A 80 0.71 15.32 11.84
N ILE A 81 0.16 14.45 11.00
CA ILE A 81 0.89 13.33 10.38
C ILE A 81 1.54 13.80 9.07
N PRO A 82 2.86 13.62 8.87
CA PRO A 82 3.51 13.98 7.61
C PRO A 82 2.91 13.27 6.40
N TYR A 83 2.43 14.03 5.42
CA TYR A 83 1.79 13.49 4.22
C TYR A 83 2.22 14.19 2.94
N VAL A 84 1.96 13.53 1.81
CA VAL A 84 2.04 14.08 0.47
C VAL A 84 0.79 13.71 -0.31
N LYS A 85 0.21 14.69 -1.01
CA LYS A 85 -0.95 14.46 -1.88
C LYS A 85 -0.58 13.50 -3.01
N ARG A 86 -1.27 12.36 -3.08
CA ARG A 86 -1.09 11.33 -4.10
C ARG A 86 -1.19 11.91 -5.51
N PHE A 87 -0.27 11.49 -6.37
CA PHE A 87 -0.12 11.95 -7.76
C PHE A 87 0.18 13.45 -7.94
N SER A 88 0.62 14.16 -6.89
CA SER A 88 1.28 15.45 -7.05
C SER A 88 2.71 15.28 -7.59
N ILE A 89 3.33 16.34 -8.10
CA ILE A 89 4.73 16.30 -8.55
C ILE A 89 5.66 15.87 -7.40
N ARG A 90 5.46 16.44 -6.21
CA ARG A 90 6.20 16.05 -5.00
C ARG A 90 6.04 14.57 -4.67
N TRP A 91 4.84 14.01 -4.87
CA TRP A 91 4.60 12.58 -4.67
C TRP A 91 5.44 11.73 -5.62
N PHE A 92 5.52 12.09 -6.91
CA PHE A 92 6.36 11.35 -7.87
C PHE A 92 7.84 11.39 -7.49
N ILE A 93 8.34 12.55 -7.06
CA ILE A 93 9.73 12.71 -6.61
C ILE A 93 10.02 11.84 -5.38
N LEU A 94 9.14 11.90 -4.37
CA LEU A 94 9.32 11.12 -3.13
C LEU A 94 9.26 9.62 -3.41
N MET A 95 8.23 9.16 -4.13
CA MET A 95 8.08 7.75 -4.47
C MET A 95 9.26 7.24 -5.29
N ALA A 96 9.74 8.00 -6.27
CA ALA A 96 10.85 7.59 -7.13
C ALA A 96 12.18 7.44 -6.39
N ARG A 97 12.37 8.17 -5.28
CA ARG A 97 13.62 8.20 -4.51
C ARG A 97 13.55 7.47 -3.17
N ALA A 98 12.37 7.03 -2.74
CA ALA A 98 12.19 6.37 -1.45
C ALA A 98 12.88 5.02 -1.42
N GLN A 99 13.58 4.73 -0.32
CA GLN A 99 14.15 3.39 -0.12
C GLN A 99 13.06 2.35 0.16
N TYR A 100 11.97 2.75 0.85
CA TYR A 100 10.91 1.83 1.23
C TYR A 100 9.54 2.35 0.82
N TRP A 101 8.75 1.47 0.20
CA TRP A 101 7.31 1.63 0.05
C TRP A 101 6.60 0.61 0.92
N VAL A 102 5.73 1.07 1.83
CA VAL A 102 4.95 0.21 2.72
C VAL A 102 3.47 0.44 2.43
N THR A 103 2.83 -0.56 1.80
CA THR A 103 1.41 -0.44 1.41
C THR A 103 0.62 -1.68 1.78
N ASN A 104 -0.71 -1.57 1.85
CA ASN A 104 -1.62 -2.71 2.03
C ASN A 104 -2.51 -2.98 0.82
N SER A 105 -2.30 -2.24 -0.27
CA SER A 105 -3.11 -2.31 -1.49
C SER A 105 -2.20 -2.15 -2.71
N ARG A 106 -2.68 -2.63 -3.85
CA ARG A 106 -1.92 -2.59 -5.10
C ARG A 106 -1.60 -1.17 -5.53
N MET A 107 -0.39 -0.97 -6.02
CA MET A 107 -0.01 0.28 -6.68
C MET A 107 -0.39 0.26 -8.15
N PRO A 108 -0.58 1.43 -8.79
CA PRO A 108 -0.97 1.48 -10.19
C PRO A 108 0.14 0.91 -11.09
N LEU A 109 -0.19 -0.04 -11.94
CA LEU A 109 0.77 -0.74 -12.82
C LEU A 109 1.61 0.15 -13.74
N TRP A 110 1.14 1.36 -14.02
CA TRP A 110 1.87 2.31 -14.86
C TRP A 110 3.03 3.00 -14.11
N LEU A 111 3.06 2.89 -12.78
CA LEU A 111 4.14 3.37 -11.93
C LEU A 111 5.20 2.25 -11.81
N PRO A 112 6.38 2.40 -12.43
CA PRO A 112 7.42 1.40 -12.28
C PRO A 112 7.99 1.43 -10.85
N LYS A 113 8.41 0.28 -10.32
CA LYS A 113 9.18 0.25 -9.07
C LYS A 113 10.66 0.60 -9.35
N PRO A 114 11.25 1.61 -8.70
CA PRO A 114 12.68 1.85 -8.77
C PRO A 114 13.47 0.64 -8.27
N LYS A 115 14.60 0.31 -8.91
CA LYS A 115 15.40 -0.88 -8.56
C LYS A 115 15.92 -0.85 -7.12
N HIS A 116 16.22 0.35 -6.61
CA HIS A 116 16.74 0.54 -5.24
C HIS A 116 15.64 0.52 -4.17
N THR A 117 14.36 0.61 -4.56
CA THR A 117 13.25 0.64 -3.62
C THR A 117 12.85 -0.77 -3.24
N THR A 118 12.75 -0.99 -1.94
CA THR A 118 12.12 -2.17 -1.33
C THR A 118 10.63 -1.92 -1.17
N TYR A 119 9.81 -2.74 -1.82
CA TYR A 119 8.36 -2.65 -1.76
C TYR A 119 7.80 -3.73 -0.81
N VAL A 120 7.39 -3.28 0.37
CA VAL A 120 6.75 -4.10 1.41
C VAL A 120 5.24 -4.06 1.21
N GLN A 121 4.68 -5.18 0.75
CA GLN A 121 3.25 -5.39 0.66
C GLN A 121 2.75 -6.04 1.95
N THR A 122 1.87 -5.35 2.66
CA THR A 122 1.31 -5.83 3.91
C THR A 122 -0.02 -6.57 3.73
N TRP A 123 -0.66 -6.41 2.57
CA TRP A 123 -2.04 -6.85 2.33
C TRP A 123 -2.98 -6.44 3.48
N HIS A 124 -4.18 -7.00 3.55
CA HIS A 124 -5.20 -6.47 4.45
C HIS A 124 -6.10 -7.53 5.09
N GLY A 125 -5.71 -8.81 5.09
CA GLY A 125 -6.47 -9.85 5.77
C GLY A 125 -6.15 -11.27 5.34
N THR A 126 -6.48 -12.21 6.22
CA THR A 126 -6.55 -13.65 5.91
C THR A 126 -7.59 -13.86 4.81
N PRO A 127 -7.23 -14.51 3.69
CA PRO A 127 -8.15 -14.72 2.58
C PRO A 127 -9.21 -15.77 2.93
N LEU A 128 -10.49 -15.37 2.89
CA LEU A 128 -11.64 -16.29 2.92
C LEU A 128 -12.16 -16.61 1.52
N LYS A 129 -12.24 -15.59 0.66
CA LYS A 129 -12.64 -15.72 -0.76
C LYS A 129 -11.41 -16.01 -1.62
N LYS A 130 -11.61 -16.73 -2.74
CA LYS A 130 -10.55 -16.92 -3.74
C LYS A 130 -10.11 -15.57 -4.32
N LEU A 131 -8.80 -15.41 -4.53
CA LEU A 131 -8.20 -14.16 -4.97
C LEU A 131 -7.41 -14.37 -6.26
N ALA A 132 -7.34 -13.33 -7.09
CA ALA A 132 -6.42 -13.24 -8.22
C ALA A 132 -6.40 -14.51 -9.10
N MET A 133 -5.28 -15.24 -9.14
CA MET A 133 -5.14 -16.42 -10.00
C MET A 133 -6.12 -17.54 -9.65
N ASP A 134 -6.54 -17.64 -8.40
CA ASP A 134 -7.46 -18.67 -7.90
C ASP A 134 -8.93 -18.37 -8.22
N MET A 135 -9.25 -17.17 -8.72
CA MET A 135 -10.61 -16.84 -9.19
C MET A 135 -10.90 -17.55 -10.51
N LYS A 136 -12.06 -18.21 -10.64
CA LYS A 136 -12.47 -18.84 -11.92
C LYS A 136 -12.81 -17.77 -12.96
N GLU A 137 -13.66 -16.82 -12.61
CA GLU A 137 -14.13 -15.75 -13.48
C GLU A 137 -14.12 -14.40 -12.75
N VAL A 138 -13.89 -13.32 -13.50
CA VAL A 138 -13.91 -11.94 -13.01
C VAL A 138 -14.88 -11.15 -13.88
N HIS A 139 -16.08 -10.90 -13.36
CA HIS A 139 -17.07 -10.04 -13.99
C HIS A 139 -16.88 -8.59 -13.51
N MET A 140 -15.89 -7.90 -14.08
CA MET A 140 -15.65 -6.48 -13.79
C MET A 140 -15.71 -5.66 -15.09
N PRO A 141 -16.48 -4.55 -15.14
CA PRO A 141 -16.55 -3.71 -16.32
C PRO A 141 -15.16 -3.22 -16.77
N GLY A 142 -14.88 -3.32 -18.07
CA GLY A 142 -13.65 -2.81 -18.68
C GLY A 142 -12.41 -3.71 -18.54
N THR A 143 -12.57 -4.96 -18.09
CA THR A 143 -11.48 -5.95 -18.08
C THR A 143 -12.01 -7.36 -18.33
N THR A 144 -11.13 -8.28 -18.74
CA THR A 144 -11.42 -9.72 -18.80
C THR A 144 -10.74 -10.43 -17.62
N THR A 145 -11.14 -11.66 -17.33
CA THR A 145 -10.52 -12.51 -16.31
C THR A 145 -9.00 -12.62 -16.51
N GLU A 146 -8.56 -12.88 -17.74
CA GLU A 146 -7.16 -13.09 -18.12
C GLU A 146 -6.38 -11.79 -17.88
N LYS A 147 -6.90 -10.67 -18.39
CA LYS A 147 -6.27 -9.36 -18.25
C LYS A 147 -6.20 -8.92 -16.80
N TYR A 148 -7.22 -9.19 -15.99
CA TYR A 148 -7.20 -8.91 -14.56
C TYR A 148 -6.11 -9.71 -13.86
N LYS A 149 -6.05 -11.02 -14.14
CA LYS A 149 -5.05 -11.95 -13.57
C LYS A 149 -3.63 -11.56 -13.94
N GLU A 150 -3.38 -11.27 -15.21
CA GLU A 150 -2.06 -10.82 -15.69
C GLU A 150 -1.63 -9.51 -15.02
N ASN A 151 -2.54 -8.54 -14.95
CA ASN A 151 -2.29 -7.27 -14.27
C ASN A 151 -1.99 -7.47 -12.78
N PHE A 152 -2.70 -8.38 -12.11
CA PHE A 152 -2.43 -8.70 -10.72
C PHE A 152 -1.03 -9.32 -10.55
N LYS A 153 -0.71 -10.32 -11.36
CA LYS A 153 0.61 -10.99 -11.34
C LYS A 153 1.75 -10.01 -11.57
N ARG A 154 1.60 -9.10 -12.54
CA ARG A 154 2.60 -8.05 -12.82
C ARG A 154 2.82 -7.11 -11.65
N GLU A 155 1.76 -6.78 -10.93
CA GLU A 155 1.88 -5.94 -9.74
C GLU A 155 2.55 -6.70 -8.59
N ALA A 156 2.14 -7.96 -8.36
CA ALA A 156 2.71 -8.81 -7.32
C ALA A 156 4.21 -9.08 -7.51
N GLN A 157 4.68 -9.16 -8.75
CA GLN A 157 6.11 -9.29 -9.08
C GLN A 157 6.95 -8.08 -8.65
N ASN A 158 6.33 -6.91 -8.47
CA ASN A 158 7.04 -5.73 -7.99
C ASN A 158 7.26 -5.77 -6.48
N TRP A 159 6.40 -6.44 -5.69
CA TRP A 159 6.62 -6.56 -4.25
C TRP A 159 7.93 -7.28 -3.99
N ASP A 160 8.67 -6.89 -2.96
CA ASP A 160 9.87 -7.58 -2.51
C ASP A 160 9.54 -8.46 -1.30
N TYR A 161 8.72 -7.92 -0.39
CA TYR A 161 8.19 -8.65 0.76
C TYR A 161 6.67 -8.68 0.76
N LEU A 162 6.09 -9.80 1.16
CA LEU A 162 4.65 -9.95 1.41
C LEU A 162 4.41 -10.44 2.83
N LEU A 163 3.72 -9.67 3.67
CA LEU A 163 3.33 -10.15 5.00
C LEU A 163 2.26 -11.22 4.90
N SER A 164 2.39 -12.22 5.77
CA SER A 164 1.42 -13.27 5.96
C SER A 164 1.01 -13.41 7.42
N PRO A 165 -0.30 -13.53 7.71
CA PRO A 165 -0.78 -13.70 9.07
C PRO A 165 -0.62 -15.12 9.62
N ASN A 166 -0.40 -16.13 8.76
CA ASN A 166 -0.29 -17.56 9.13
C ASN A 166 0.07 -18.44 7.92
N ALA A 167 0.50 -19.67 8.19
CA ALA A 167 0.85 -20.68 7.18
C ALA A 167 -0.25 -20.96 6.15
N TYR A 168 -1.52 -20.92 6.56
CA TYR A 168 -2.66 -21.05 5.65
C TYR A 168 -2.68 -19.95 4.59
N SER A 169 -2.54 -18.69 5.03
CA SER A 169 -2.49 -17.53 4.13
C SER A 169 -1.24 -17.54 3.28
N THR A 170 -0.09 -17.97 3.82
CA THR A 170 1.16 -18.11 3.08
C THR A 170 0.97 -19.03 1.87
N LYS A 171 0.37 -20.21 2.06
CA LYS A 171 0.08 -21.15 0.96
C LYS A 171 -0.82 -20.51 -0.10
N ILE A 172 -1.88 -19.81 0.31
CA ILE A 172 -2.79 -19.15 -0.63
C ILE A 172 -2.10 -18.01 -1.37
N PHE A 173 -1.33 -17.16 -0.70
CA PHE A 173 -0.64 -16.04 -1.33
C PHE A 173 0.40 -16.51 -2.36
N ARG A 174 1.13 -17.60 -2.07
CA ARG A 174 2.03 -18.22 -3.04
C ARG A 174 1.30 -18.65 -4.31
N SER A 175 0.11 -19.26 -4.18
CA SER A 175 -0.73 -19.68 -5.32
C SER A 175 -1.39 -18.48 -6.01
N ALA A 176 -2.29 -17.79 -5.31
CA ALA A 176 -3.16 -16.74 -5.81
C ALA A 176 -2.39 -15.59 -6.45
N PHE A 177 -1.24 -15.22 -5.90
CA PHE A 177 -0.43 -14.11 -6.41
C PHE A 177 0.75 -14.57 -7.26
N GLN A 178 0.98 -15.89 -7.40
CA GLN A 178 2.19 -16.47 -8.00
C GLN A 178 3.48 -15.82 -7.46
N PHE A 179 3.47 -15.52 -6.16
CA PHE A 179 4.51 -14.74 -5.53
C PHE A 179 5.69 -15.63 -5.15
N LYS A 180 6.86 -15.38 -5.74
CA LYS A 180 8.05 -16.23 -5.60
C LYS A 180 9.14 -15.66 -4.68
N LYS A 181 9.03 -14.40 -4.24
CA LYS A 181 10.00 -13.76 -3.34
C LYS A 181 9.67 -14.01 -1.86
N ASP A 182 10.00 -13.10 -0.96
CA ASP A 182 9.96 -13.37 0.48
C ASP A 182 8.58 -13.11 1.08
N VAL A 183 8.00 -14.17 1.65
CA VAL A 183 6.78 -14.06 2.46
C VAL A 183 7.19 -14.03 3.92
N VAL A 184 6.79 -12.97 4.63
CA VAL A 184 7.12 -12.73 6.02
C VAL A 184 5.94 -13.15 6.88
N GLU A 185 5.99 -14.38 7.40
CA GLU A 185 4.94 -14.97 8.22
C GLU A 185 5.13 -14.60 9.70
N VAL A 186 4.62 -13.43 10.08
CA VAL A 186 4.81 -12.85 11.44
C VAL A 186 3.49 -12.36 12.05
N GLY A 187 2.35 -12.69 11.45
CA GLY A 187 1.09 -12.05 11.83
C GLY A 187 0.90 -10.72 11.12
N TYR A 188 -0.07 -9.94 11.60
CA TYR A 188 -0.35 -8.61 11.06
C TYR A 188 -0.09 -7.54 12.12
N PRO A 189 0.74 -6.51 11.83
CA PRO A 189 1.05 -5.44 12.78
C PRO A 189 -0.18 -4.74 13.36
N ARG A 190 -1.26 -4.63 12.59
CA ARG A 190 -2.52 -4.03 13.09
C ARG A 190 -3.16 -4.82 14.23
N ASN A 191 -2.80 -6.09 14.40
CA ASN A 191 -3.33 -6.97 15.43
C ASN A 191 -2.47 -6.95 16.71
N ASP A 192 -1.30 -6.33 16.72
CA ASP A 192 -0.38 -6.32 17.87
C ASP A 192 -1.06 -5.76 19.11
N PHE A 193 -1.87 -4.70 18.94
CA PHE A 193 -2.69 -4.12 20.00
C PHE A 193 -3.59 -5.17 20.69
N LEU A 194 -4.16 -6.11 19.93
CA LEU A 194 -5.03 -7.15 20.47
C LEU A 194 -4.26 -8.14 21.34
N TYR A 195 -3.02 -8.46 20.99
CA TYR A 195 -2.18 -9.35 21.79
C TYR A 195 -1.65 -8.65 23.05
N VAL A 196 -1.09 -7.45 22.89
CA VAL A 196 -0.51 -6.68 24.00
C VAL A 196 -1.56 -6.31 25.05
N ASN A 197 -2.79 -6.02 24.62
CA ASN A 197 -3.86 -5.58 25.51
C ASN A 197 -4.93 -6.65 25.76
N ASN A 198 -4.58 -7.93 25.68
CA ASN A 198 -5.50 -9.04 25.93
C ASN A 198 -5.76 -9.24 27.43
N ASN A 199 -6.50 -8.33 28.05
CA ASN A 199 -6.89 -8.41 29.46
C ASN A 199 -8.37 -8.02 29.66
N CYS A 200 -8.99 -8.52 30.73
CA CYS A 200 -10.41 -8.33 31.01
C CYS A 200 -10.85 -6.86 30.98
N LYS A 201 -10.06 -5.98 31.62
CA LYS A 201 -10.35 -4.54 31.67
C LYS A 201 -10.40 -3.94 30.27
N LYS A 202 -9.41 -4.21 29.42
CA LYS A 202 -9.40 -3.67 28.07
C LYS A 202 -10.51 -4.24 27.20
N ILE A 203 -10.79 -5.53 27.35
CA ILE A 203 -11.90 -6.18 26.63
C ILE A 203 -13.22 -5.51 26.99
N GLU A 204 -13.47 -5.22 28.28
CA GLU A 204 -14.67 -4.50 28.73
C GLU A 204 -14.74 -3.07 28.20
N GLU A 205 -13.64 -2.33 28.23
CA GLU A 205 -13.56 -0.98 27.64
C GLU A 205 -13.91 -0.99 26.15
N LEU A 206 -13.35 -1.93 25.39
CA LEU A 206 -13.62 -2.08 23.96
C LEU A 206 -15.09 -2.44 23.70
N LYS A 207 -15.65 -3.39 24.45
CA LYS A 207 -17.07 -3.77 24.35
C LYS A 207 -17.98 -2.56 24.56
N LYS A 208 -17.73 -1.75 25.59
CA LYS A 208 -18.48 -0.52 25.84
C LYS A 208 -18.38 0.44 24.65
N LYS A 209 -17.16 0.69 24.14
CA LYS A 209 -16.95 1.61 23.02
C LYS A 209 -17.62 1.18 21.71
N THR A 210 -17.76 -0.12 21.47
CA THR A 210 -18.38 -0.67 20.25
C THR A 210 -19.91 -0.74 20.32
N VAL A 211 -20.51 -0.79 21.52
CA VAL A 211 -21.98 -0.81 21.69
C VAL A 211 -22.63 0.58 21.49
N TYR A 212 -21.84 1.65 21.55
CA TYR A 212 -22.33 3.04 21.37
C TYR A 212 -21.95 3.66 20.01
N LEU A 213 -21.70 2.84 18.98
CA LEU A 213 -21.53 3.26 17.57
C LEU A 213 -22.54 2.52 16.69
#